data_AF-A0A931RBC5-F1
#
_entry.id   AF-A0A931RBC5-F1
#
_cell.length_a   1.000
_cell.length_b   1.000
_cell.length_c   1.000
_cell.angle_alpha   90.00
_cell.angle_beta   90.00
_cell.angle_gamma   90.00
#
_symmetry.space_group_name_H-M   'P 1'
#
loop_
_entity.id
_entity.type
_entity.pdbx_description
1 polymer ?
#
loop_
_entity_poly.entity_id
_entity_poly.type
_entity_poly.pdbx_seq_one_letter_code
_entity_poly.pdbx_strand_id
1 'polypeptide(L)'
;MNTIVVNGVTITGGRNVTIRNGKVIVDGKDVTPDAKEINISVTGNVERLEADACQKISVTGDVGSVATQSGDVDVGGNIDGSVQTMSGNVDCGGAIGGSVNTMSGNIKSRR
;
A
#
# COMPACT_ATOMS: atom_id res chain seq x y z
N MET A 1 -16.16 -1.09 7.09
CA MET A 1 -16.09 -0.66 5.67
C MET A 1 -14.78 0.09 5.51
N ASN A 2 -14.01 -0.21 4.48
CA ASN A 2 -12.73 0.46 4.24
C ASN A 2 -12.88 1.50 3.12
N THR A 3 -11.98 2.47 3.12
CA THR A 3 -11.95 3.58 2.16
C THR A 3 -10.55 3.65 1.57
N ILE A 4 -10.44 3.60 0.25
CA ILE A 4 -9.18 3.72 -0.47
C ILE A 4 -9.19 5.09 -1.16
N VAL A 5 -8.15 5.88 -0.94
CA VAL A 5 -7.95 7.19 -1.55
C VAL A 5 -6.71 7.11 -2.43
N VAL A 6 -6.87 7.37 -3.72
CA VAL A 6 -5.77 7.44 -4.69
C VAL A 6 -5.74 8.84 -5.28
N ASN A 7 -4.72 9.63 -4.95
CA ASN A 7 -4.58 11.03 -5.41
C ASN A 7 -5.88 11.87 -5.28
N GLY A 8 -6.60 11.71 -4.16
CA GLY A 8 -7.86 12.41 -3.89
C GLY A 8 -9.12 11.73 -4.43
N VAL A 9 -8.99 10.75 -5.33
CA VAL A 9 -10.12 9.91 -5.74
C VAL A 9 -10.45 8.94 -4.61
N THR A 10 -11.62 9.14 -4.01
CA THR A 10 -12.10 8.32 -2.89
C THR A 10 -12.95 7.17 -3.41
N ILE A 11 -12.60 5.95 -3.00
CA ILE A 11 -13.25 4.71 -3.36
C ILE A 11 -13.70 4.05 -2.06
N THR A 12 -15.01 3.88 -1.90
CA THR A 12 -15.58 3.23 -0.74
C THR A 12 -15.75 1.74 -1.03
N GLY A 13 -15.19 0.92 -0.14
CA GLY A 13 -15.05 -0.50 -0.37
C GLY A 13 -13.90 -0.85 -1.31
N GLY A 14 -13.30 -2.01 -1.03
CA GLY A 14 -12.48 -2.75 -1.97
C GLY A 14 -11.18 -3.25 -1.39
N ARG A 15 -10.70 -4.41 -1.82
CA ARG A 15 -9.65 -5.14 -1.08
C ARG A 15 -8.38 -5.37 -1.86
N ASN A 16 -8.45 -5.18 -3.18
CA ASN A 16 -7.36 -5.39 -4.09
C ASN A 16 -7.06 -4.08 -4.82
N VAL A 17 -5.86 -3.54 -4.58
CA VAL A 17 -5.34 -2.37 -5.29
C VAL A 17 -4.18 -2.81 -6.16
N THR A 18 -4.20 -2.45 -7.43
CA THR A 18 -3.11 -2.76 -8.37
C THR A 18 -2.80 -1.53 -9.19
N ILE A 19 -1.55 -1.06 -9.13
CA ILE A 19 -1.02 0.02 -9.95
C ILE A 19 0.01 -0.57 -10.88
N ARG A 20 -0.25 -0.48 -12.18
CA ARG A 20 0.63 -0.98 -13.23
C ARG A 20 0.57 -0.09 -14.46
N ASN A 21 1.73 0.27 -14.99
CA ASN A 21 1.92 1.09 -16.17
C ASN A 21 1.13 2.41 -16.12
N GLY A 22 1.18 3.09 -14.96
CA GLY A 22 0.45 4.33 -14.72
C GLY A 22 -1.06 4.17 -14.57
N LYS A 23 -1.60 2.96 -14.60
CA LYS A 23 -3.03 2.68 -14.36
C LYS A 23 -3.27 2.26 -12.93
N VAL A 24 -4.35 2.74 -12.33
CA VAL A 24 -4.79 2.35 -10.99
C VAL A 24 -6.07 1.55 -11.12
N ILE A 25 -6.04 0.31 -10.63
CA ILE A 25 -7.15 -0.63 -10.68
C ILE A 25 -7.52 -1.02 -9.25
N VAL A 26 -8.77 -0.79 -8.86
CA VAL A 26 -9.31 -1.20 -7.55
C VAL A 26 -10.45 -2.19 -7.79
N ASP A 27 -10.29 -3.42 -7.28
CA ASP A 27 -11.20 -4.55 -7.48
C ASP A 27 -11.64 -4.74 -8.95
N GLY A 28 -10.71 -4.56 -9.89
CA GLY A 28 -10.96 -4.71 -11.33
C GLY A 28 -11.52 -3.47 -12.03
N LYS A 29 -11.82 -2.39 -11.29
CA LYS A 29 -12.26 -1.11 -11.87
C LYS A 29 -11.08 -0.16 -12.05
N ASP A 30 -10.92 0.35 -13.28
CA ASP A 30 -9.96 1.42 -13.58
C ASP A 30 -10.43 2.74 -12.95
N VAL A 31 -9.57 3.30 -12.10
CA VAL A 31 -9.77 4.54 -11.33
C VAL A 31 -8.57 5.46 -11.48
N THR A 32 -7.85 5.32 -12.59
CA THR A 32 -6.59 6.03 -12.85
C THR A 32 -6.77 7.56 -12.72
N PRO A 33 -6.08 8.20 -11.76
CA PRO A 33 -6.12 9.66 -11.62
C PRO A 33 -5.18 10.33 -12.63
N ASP A 34 -5.50 11.56 -13.05
CA ASP A 34 -4.60 12.38 -13.85
C ASP A 34 -3.58 13.09 -12.93
N ALA A 35 -2.52 12.37 -12.56
CA ALA A 35 -1.46 12.88 -11.71
C ALA A 35 -0.10 12.27 -12.07
N LYS A 36 0.97 13.08 -11.99
CA LYS A 36 2.35 12.63 -12.24
C LYS A 36 2.89 11.71 -11.15
N GLU A 37 2.39 11.84 -9.93
CA GLU A 37 2.82 11.08 -8.76
C GLU A 37 1.63 10.32 -8.18
N ILE A 38 1.83 9.07 -7.76
CA ILE A 38 0.78 8.24 -7.17
C ILE A 38 0.99 8.14 -5.65
N ASN A 39 0.01 8.64 -4.90
CA ASN A 39 -0.09 8.50 -3.45
C ASN A 39 -1.34 7.71 -3.10
N ILE A 40 -1.18 6.68 -2.27
CA ILE A 40 -2.27 5.80 -1.84
C ILE A 40 -2.45 5.91 -0.33
N SER A 41 -3.68 6.16 0.08
CA SER A 41 -4.09 6.12 1.48
C SER A 41 -5.27 5.19 1.65
N VAL A 42 -5.13 4.17 2.48
CA VAL A 42 -6.20 3.22 2.81
C VAL A 42 -6.60 3.43 4.26
N THR A 43 -7.86 3.76 4.49
CA THR A 43 -8.48 3.76 5.81
C THR A 43 -9.21 2.43 6.03
N GLY A 44 -8.73 1.65 6.99
CA GLY A 44 -9.19 0.28 7.24
C GLY A 44 -8.29 -0.78 6.60
N ASN A 45 -8.81 -1.99 6.44
CA ASN A 45 -8.01 -3.15 6.07
C ASN A 45 -7.92 -3.32 4.55
N VAL A 46 -6.81 -3.89 4.06
CA VAL A 46 -6.62 -4.25 2.65
C VAL A 46 -5.97 -5.62 2.53
N GLU A 47 -6.48 -6.46 1.63
CA GLU A 47 -5.96 -7.83 1.48
C GLU A 47 -4.69 -7.84 0.61
N ARG A 48 -4.70 -7.08 -0.49
CA ARG A 48 -3.56 -7.01 -1.42
C ARG A 48 -3.40 -5.63 -2.02
N LEU A 49 -2.18 -5.10 -1.94
CA LEU A 49 -1.78 -3.85 -2.57
C LEU A 49 -0.51 -4.09 -3.39
N GLU A 50 -0.60 -3.83 -4.69
CA GLU A 50 0.53 -3.94 -5.60
C GLU A 50 0.71 -2.61 -6.34
N ALA A 51 1.94 -2.07 -6.36
CA ALA A 51 2.26 -0.86 -7.08
C ALA A 51 3.61 -0.95 -7.81
N ASP A 52 3.64 -0.70 -9.11
CA ASP A 52 4.91 -0.62 -9.84
C ASP A 52 5.63 0.71 -9.57
N ALA A 53 4.92 1.81 -9.43
CA ALA A 53 5.49 3.10 -9.06
C ALA A 53 4.53 3.87 -8.15
N CYS A 54 5.01 4.25 -6.97
CA CYS A 54 4.31 5.18 -6.09
C CYS A 54 5.30 5.99 -5.25
N GLN A 55 4.84 7.11 -4.71
CA GLN A 55 5.63 7.90 -3.78
C GLN A 55 5.43 7.41 -2.34
N LYS A 56 4.18 7.08 -2.01
CA LYS A 56 3.80 6.63 -0.67
C LYS A 56 2.56 5.74 -0.71
N ILE A 57 2.60 4.71 0.11
CA ILE A 57 1.47 3.86 0.50
C ILE A 57 1.27 4.02 2.00
N SER A 58 0.08 4.44 2.42
CA SER A 58 -0.30 4.51 3.83
C SER A 58 -1.56 3.69 4.07
N VAL A 59 -1.52 2.75 5.01
CA VAL A 59 -2.65 1.89 5.38
C VAL A 59 -2.87 2.04 6.88
N THR A 60 -4.04 2.51 7.31
CA THR A 60 -4.30 2.70 8.75
C THR A 60 -4.69 1.42 9.47
N GLY A 61 -5.22 0.43 8.74
CA GLY A 61 -5.64 -0.87 9.28
C GLY A 61 -4.64 -1.99 9.01
N ASP A 62 -5.15 -3.22 9.05
CA ASP A 62 -4.35 -4.42 8.77
C ASP A 62 -4.12 -4.62 7.27
N VAL A 63 -2.98 -5.19 6.92
CA VAL A 63 -2.63 -5.54 5.54
C VAL A 63 -2.28 -7.01 5.39
N GLY A 64 -2.86 -7.63 4.36
CA GLY A 64 -2.49 -8.98 3.95
C GLY A 64 -1.14 -8.98 3.24
N SER A 65 -1.01 -8.28 2.12
CA SER A 65 0.25 -8.21 1.37
C SER A 65 0.44 -6.87 0.67
N VAL A 66 1.68 -6.37 0.69
CA VAL A 66 2.09 -5.17 -0.05
C VAL A 66 3.30 -5.51 -0.91
N ALA A 67 3.23 -5.20 -2.19
CA ALA A 67 4.38 -5.26 -3.09
C ALA A 67 4.51 -3.92 -3.82
N THR A 68 5.64 -3.25 -3.66
CA THR A 68 5.94 -2.03 -4.42
C THR A 68 7.36 -2.03 -4.97
N GLN A 69 7.62 -1.34 -6.08
CA GLN A 69 9.01 -1.13 -6.53
C GLN A 69 9.60 0.17 -5.97
N SER A 70 8.76 1.17 -5.74
CA SER A 70 9.17 2.46 -5.19
C SER A 70 8.14 3.01 -4.20
N GLY A 71 8.61 3.83 -3.28
CA GLY A 71 7.79 4.57 -2.34
C GLY A 71 7.81 4.00 -0.93
N ASP A 72 7.56 4.88 0.03
CA ASP A 72 7.49 4.52 1.44
C ASP A 72 6.18 3.77 1.74
N VAL A 73 6.26 2.73 2.57
CA VAL A 73 5.11 1.93 3.01
C VAL A 73 4.91 2.12 4.50
N ASP A 74 3.78 2.71 4.89
CA ASP A 74 3.40 2.95 6.28
C ASP A 74 2.13 2.15 6.61
N VAL A 75 2.26 1.15 7.47
CA VAL A 75 1.16 0.29 7.92
C VAL A 75 0.90 0.57 9.39
N GLY A 76 -0.27 1.11 9.70
CA GLY A 76 -0.70 1.40 11.07
C GLY A 76 -1.13 0.16 11.85
N GLY A 77 -1.71 -0.85 11.17
CA GLY A 77 -2.16 -2.10 11.77
C GLY A 77 -1.14 -3.24 11.65
N ASN A 78 -1.66 -4.47 11.66
CA ASN A 78 -0.84 -5.68 11.53
C ASN A 78 -0.51 -5.98 10.06
N ILE A 79 0.63 -6.63 9.84
CA ILE A 79 1.02 -7.20 8.55
C ILE A 79 0.81 -8.71 8.65
N ASP A 80 -0.33 -9.21 8.15
CA ASP A 80 -0.69 -10.63 8.27
C ASP A 80 0.07 -11.52 7.29
N GLY A 81 0.47 -10.98 6.13
CA GLY A 81 1.31 -11.65 5.14
C GLY A 81 2.64 -10.95 4.97
N SER A 82 2.99 -10.55 3.74
CA SER A 82 4.34 -10.05 3.41
C SER A 82 4.32 -8.65 2.83
N VAL A 83 5.31 -7.84 3.20
CA VAL A 83 5.60 -6.54 2.59
C VAL A 83 6.93 -6.62 1.86
N GLN A 84 6.92 -6.28 0.58
CA GLN A 84 8.12 -6.23 -0.26
C GLN A 84 8.18 -4.86 -0.93
N THR A 85 9.29 -4.15 -0.74
CA THR A 85 9.62 -2.95 -1.50
C THR A 85 11.02 -3.06 -2.09
N MET A 86 11.26 -2.55 -3.30
CA MET A 86 12.63 -2.40 -3.78
C MET A 86 13.29 -1.14 -3.22
N SER A 87 12.60 0.00 -3.30
CA SER A 87 13.12 1.28 -2.81
C SER A 87 12.08 2.01 -1.97
N GLY A 88 12.42 2.30 -0.72
CA GLY A 88 11.54 2.97 0.23
C GLY A 88 11.66 2.41 1.64
N ASN A 89 11.26 3.20 2.62
CA ASN A 89 11.18 2.77 4.00
C ASN A 89 9.88 1.99 4.23
N VAL A 90 9.93 1.04 5.16
CA VAL A 90 8.74 0.32 5.64
C VAL A 90 8.56 0.60 7.12
N ASP A 91 7.49 1.28 7.48
CA ASP A 91 7.07 1.52 8.84
C ASP A 91 5.86 0.63 9.17
N CYS A 92 5.97 -0.19 10.22
CA CYS A 92 4.88 -1.05 10.71
C CYS A 92 4.55 -0.68 12.15
N GLY A 93 3.29 -0.35 12.42
CA GLY A 93 2.75 0.00 13.74
C GLY A 93 2.17 -1.18 14.53
N GLY A 94 1.88 -2.31 13.88
CA GLY A 94 1.35 -3.52 14.52
C GLY A 94 2.34 -4.69 14.51
N ALA A 95 1.79 -5.89 14.72
CA ALA A 95 2.56 -7.13 14.64
C ALA A 95 2.84 -7.51 13.18
N ILE A 96 4.01 -8.10 12.94
CA ILE A 96 4.41 -8.65 11.64
C ILE A 96 4.25 -10.16 11.71
N GLY A 97 3.21 -10.69 11.06
CA GLY A 97 2.91 -12.12 10.95
C GLY A 97 3.70 -12.84 9.86
N GLY A 98 4.06 -12.16 8.76
CA GLY A 98 4.91 -12.71 7.70
C GLY A 98 6.26 -12.02 7.57
N SER A 99 6.67 -11.68 6.35
CA SER A 99 8.02 -11.18 6.06
C SER A 99 8.00 -9.76 5.50
N VAL A 100 8.86 -8.88 6.03
CA VAL A 100 9.06 -7.52 5.52
C VAL A 100 10.45 -7.41 4.92
N ASN A 101 10.53 -7.01 3.66
CA ASN A 101 11.79 -6.85 2.93
C ASN A 101 11.82 -5.50 2.20
N THR A 102 12.92 -4.78 2.33
CA THR A 102 13.28 -3.62 1.49
C THR A 102 14.69 -3.85 0.93
N MET A 103 14.90 -3.57 -0.35
CA MET A 103 16.25 -3.63 -0.94
C MET A 103 17.04 -2.35 -0.65
N SER A 104 16.38 -1.20 -0.70
CA SER A 104 16.98 0.10 -0.42
C SER A 104 16.05 0.94 0.45
N GLY A 105 16.32 0.96 1.76
CA GLY A 105 15.54 1.69 2.74
C GLY A 105 15.70 1.12 4.13
N ASN A 106 14.95 1.65 5.10
CA ASN A 106 14.91 1.15 6.47
C ASN A 106 13.60 0.43 6.75
N ILE A 107 13.65 -0.59 7.59
CA ILE A 107 12.45 -1.23 8.14
C ILE A 107 12.36 -0.84 9.61
N LYS A 108 11.25 -0.26 10.02
CA LYS A 108 10.97 0.09 11.40
C LYS A 108 9.70 -0.59 11.85
N SER A 109 9.79 -1.36 12.92
CA SER A 109 8.64 -1.88 13.65
C SER A 109 8.47 -1.07 14.93
N ARG A 110 7.29 -0.48 15.10
CA ARG A 110 6.82 0.12 16.34
C ARG A 110 5.88 -0.92 16.95
N ARG A 111 6.26 -1.50 18.08
CA ARG A 111 5.50 -2.55 18.77
C ARG A 111 5.19 -2.11 20.19
#